data_AF-A0A7S3T0N1-F1
#
_entry.id   AF-A0A7S3T0N1-F1
#
_cell.length_a   1.000
_cell.length_b   1.000
_cell.length_c   1.000
_cell.angle_alpha   90.00
_cell.angle_beta   90.00
_cell.angle_gamma   90.00
#
_symmetry.space_group_name_H-M   'P 1'
#
loop_
_entity.id
_entity.type
_entity.pdbx_description
1 polymer ?
#
loop_
_entity_poly.entity_id
_entity_poly.type
_entity_poly.pdbx_seq_one_letter_code
_entity_poly.pdbx_strand_id
1 'polypeptide(L)'
;FFRRRSSAPPAPPMHTELKKALQQEVLAAKSRWGGAIKLSKAPAGTPTAPLPIGVERTIARPASAEAFDVDDLRVRLLIDGPSASAECVRVEVSGDALPAQLQAAAAARVAELWGGILTKYSLAAPAAGGPFAIERVLAWCETKYTELLNLLPELVEGYDGVNEVGVTIRRYCLVDRAEGGEGGGGSSSEEEEEE
;
A
#
# COMPACT_ATOMS: atom_id res chain seq x y z
N PHE A 1 -33.83 -36.66 27.89
CA PHE A 1 -34.48 -35.73 26.94
C PHE A 1 -33.53 -34.57 26.64
N PHE A 2 -33.45 -34.19 25.37
CA PHE A 2 -32.36 -33.46 24.71
C PHE A 2 -32.01 -32.08 25.30
N ARG A 3 -30.69 -31.81 25.38
CA ARG A 3 -30.11 -30.46 25.57
C ARG A 3 -30.69 -29.49 24.54
N ARG A 4 -31.35 -28.42 24.99
CA ARG A 4 -31.55 -27.21 24.18
C ARG A 4 -30.16 -26.67 23.84
N ARG A 5 -29.70 -26.87 22.61
CA ARG A 5 -28.62 -26.06 22.05
C ARG A 5 -29.19 -24.66 21.94
N SER A 6 -28.75 -23.75 22.81
CA SER A 6 -28.88 -22.32 22.58
C SER A 6 -28.28 -22.03 21.22
N SER A 7 -29.16 -21.81 20.24
CA SER A 7 -28.80 -21.16 18.99
C SER A 7 -28.35 -19.76 19.38
N ALA A 8 -27.05 -19.49 19.28
CA ALA A 8 -26.57 -18.11 19.26
C ALA A 8 -27.36 -17.35 18.17
N PRO A 9 -27.76 -16.09 18.39
CA PRO A 9 -28.38 -15.31 17.34
C PRO A 9 -27.43 -15.24 16.14
N PRO A 10 -27.90 -15.41 14.90
CA PRO A 10 -27.06 -15.21 13.73
C PRO A 10 -26.51 -13.78 13.77
N ALA A 11 -25.20 -13.64 13.54
CA ALA A 11 -24.55 -12.33 13.44
C ALA A 11 -25.36 -11.42 12.49
N PRO A 12 -25.51 -10.12 12.82
CA PRO A 12 -26.32 -9.21 12.02
C PRO A 12 -25.85 -9.23 10.56
N PRO A 13 -26.77 -9.20 9.58
CA PRO A 13 -26.40 -9.28 8.18
C PRO A 13 -25.48 -8.11 7.86
N MET A 14 -24.28 -8.39 7.32
CA MET A 14 -23.53 -7.38 6.61
C MET A 14 -24.50 -6.70 5.64
N HIS A 15 -24.70 -5.39 5.80
CA HIS A 15 -25.54 -4.55 4.96
C HIS A 15 -25.35 -4.94 3.48
N THR A 16 -26.37 -5.57 2.89
CA THR A 16 -26.34 -6.06 1.50
C THR A 16 -25.92 -4.96 0.51
N GLU A 17 -26.23 -3.71 0.85
CA GLU A 17 -25.88 -2.52 0.09
C GLU A 17 -24.38 -2.17 0.15
N LEU A 18 -23.75 -2.23 1.32
CA LEU A 18 -22.31 -1.98 1.48
C LEU A 18 -21.48 -3.03 0.73
N LYS A 19 -21.90 -4.30 0.78
CA LYS A 19 -21.26 -5.37 0.02
C LYS A 19 -21.37 -5.15 -1.50
N LYS A 20 -22.54 -4.70 -1.97
CA LYS A 20 -22.75 -4.35 -3.39
C LYS A 20 -21.91 -3.15 -3.80
N ALA A 21 -21.85 -2.11 -2.96
CA ALA A 21 -21.02 -0.94 -3.19
C ALA A 21 -19.53 -1.30 -3.28
N LEU A 22 -19.03 -2.11 -2.34
CA LEU A 22 -17.66 -2.62 -2.38
C LEU A 22 -17.38 -3.44 -3.64
N GLN A 23 -18.32 -4.31 -4.06
CA GLN A 23 -18.19 -5.05 -5.31
C GLN A 23 -18.12 -4.12 -6.53
N GLN A 24 -18.93 -3.07 -6.57
CA GLN A 24 -18.89 -2.06 -7.64
C GLN A 24 -17.58 -1.29 -7.65
N GLU A 25 -17.06 -0.88 -6.50
CA GLU A 25 -15.76 -0.21 -6.38
C GLU A 25 -14.61 -1.11 -6.86
N VAL A 26 -14.61 -2.38 -6.44
CA VAL A 26 -13.61 -3.36 -6.90
C VAL A 26 -13.70 -3.59 -8.41
N LEU A 27 -14.92 -3.62 -8.97
CA LEU A 27 -15.11 -3.75 -10.42
C LEU A 27 -14.65 -2.49 -11.16
N ALA A 28 -14.91 -1.30 -10.65
CA ALA A 28 -14.42 -0.04 -11.20
C ALA A 28 -12.88 0.00 -11.19
N ALA A 29 -12.27 -0.38 -10.07
CA ALA A 29 -10.83 -0.51 -9.96
C ALA A 29 -10.28 -1.54 -10.96
N LYS A 30 -10.89 -2.72 -11.06
CA LYS A 30 -10.49 -3.74 -12.05
C LYS A 30 -10.67 -3.25 -13.49
N SER A 31 -11.68 -2.45 -13.78
CA SER A 31 -11.90 -1.84 -15.10
C SER A 31 -10.82 -0.80 -15.43
N ARG A 32 -10.31 -0.07 -14.43
CA ARG A 32 -9.28 0.96 -14.62
C ARG A 32 -7.88 0.38 -14.75
N TRP A 33 -7.51 -0.58 -13.90
CA TRP A 33 -6.14 -1.09 -13.79
C TRP A 33 -5.96 -2.53 -14.27
N GLY A 34 -7.03 -3.21 -14.68
CA GLY A 34 -6.98 -4.52 -15.32
C GLY A 34 -6.28 -5.58 -14.47
N GLY A 35 -5.28 -6.24 -15.06
CA GLY A 35 -4.51 -7.32 -14.42
C GLY A 35 -3.58 -6.85 -13.31
N ALA A 36 -3.39 -5.54 -13.14
CA ALA A 36 -2.52 -4.98 -12.13
C ALA A 36 -3.23 -4.73 -10.78
N ILE A 37 -4.48 -5.19 -10.66
CA ILE A 37 -5.22 -5.34 -9.41
C ILE A 37 -5.54 -6.81 -9.13
N LYS A 38 -5.29 -7.24 -7.90
CA LYS A 38 -5.63 -8.57 -7.38
C LYS A 38 -6.63 -8.45 -6.22
N LEU A 39 -7.60 -9.35 -6.22
CA LEU A 39 -8.58 -9.46 -5.13
C LEU A 39 -8.26 -10.72 -4.32
N SER A 40 -8.11 -10.55 -3.01
CA SER A 40 -7.99 -11.65 -2.06
C SER A 40 -9.17 -11.64 -1.11
N LYS A 41 -9.66 -12.82 -0.72
CA LYS A 41 -10.70 -13.00 0.29
C LYS A 41 -10.27 -14.12 1.22
N ALA A 42 -10.69 -14.07 2.47
CA ALA A 42 -10.48 -15.20 3.38
C ALA A 42 -11.06 -16.50 2.79
N PRO A 43 -10.36 -17.65 2.93
CA PRO A 43 -10.85 -18.94 2.45
C PRO A 43 -12.23 -19.27 3.01
N ALA A 44 -13.09 -19.86 2.18
CA ALA A 44 -14.41 -20.30 2.61
C ALA A 44 -14.26 -21.39 3.70
N GLY A 45 -14.92 -21.21 4.85
CA GLY A 45 -14.86 -22.14 5.99
C GLY A 45 -13.99 -21.69 7.16
N THR A 46 -13.28 -20.57 7.04
CA THR A 46 -12.56 -19.94 8.17
C THR A 46 -13.56 -19.19 9.07
N PRO A 47 -13.41 -19.18 10.41
CA PRO A 47 -14.32 -18.48 11.32
C PRO A 47 -14.47 -16.96 11.08
N THR A 48 -13.54 -16.35 10.35
CA THR A 48 -13.58 -14.93 9.95
C THR A 48 -14.17 -14.70 8.56
N ALA A 49 -14.44 -15.75 7.78
CA ALA A 49 -14.97 -15.62 6.42
C ALA A 49 -16.35 -14.92 6.44
N PRO A 50 -16.60 -13.97 5.53
CA PRO A 50 -15.87 -13.66 4.29
C PRO A 50 -14.76 -12.59 4.43
N LEU A 51 -14.43 -12.15 5.63
CA LEU A 51 -13.45 -11.10 5.92
C LEU A 51 -12.09 -11.72 6.33
N PRO A 52 -10.96 -11.05 6.04
CA PRO A 52 -10.85 -9.77 5.33
C PRO A 52 -11.00 -9.87 3.81
N ILE A 53 -11.43 -8.76 3.20
CA ILE A 53 -11.37 -8.56 1.75
C ILE A 53 -10.14 -7.70 1.45
N GLY A 54 -9.19 -8.22 0.70
CA GLY A 54 -7.99 -7.51 0.29
C GLY A 54 -8.03 -7.10 -1.17
N VAL A 55 -7.77 -5.83 -1.45
CA VAL A 55 -7.55 -5.29 -2.79
C VAL A 55 -6.10 -4.88 -2.91
N GLU A 56 -5.33 -5.61 -3.71
CA GLU A 56 -3.91 -5.35 -3.96
C GLU A 56 -3.72 -4.71 -5.32
N ARG A 57 -2.85 -3.71 -5.39
CA ARG A 57 -2.46 -2.98 -6.60
C ARG A 57 -0.93 -2.95 -6.70
N THR A 58 -0.39 -3.36 -7.84
CA THR A 58 1.06 -3.25 -8.15
C THR A 58 1.33 -1.99 -8.97
N ILE A 59 1.77 -0.93 -8.33
CA ILE A 59 2.10 0.36 -8.95
C ILE A 59 3.52 0.28 -9.50
N ALA A 60 3.65 0.28 -10.84
CA ALA A 60 4.94 0.38 -11.50
C ALA A 60 5.55 1.77 -11.32
N ARG A 61 6.89 1.85 -11.32
CA ARG A 61 7.66 3.09 -11.19
C ARG A 61 7.22 4.11 -12.24
N PRO A 62 6.69 5.28 -11.82
CA PRO A 62 6.39 6.36 -12.75
C PRO A 62 7.68 7.04 -13.23
N ALA A 63 7.62 7.73 -14.38
CA ALA A 63 8.75 8.49 -14.91
C ALA A 63 9.28 9.56 -13.92
N SER A 64 8.41 10.11 -13.07
CA SER A 64 8.81 11.06 -12.01
C SER A 64 9.69 10.44 -10.92
N ALA A 65 9.80 9.12 -10.88
CA ALA A 65 10.63 8.37 -9.93
C ALA A 65 11.74 7.58 -10.63
N GLU A 66 12.07 7.88 -11.90
CA GLU A 66 13.11 7.17 -12.68
C GLU A 66 14.48 7.16 -11.99
N ALA A 67 14.79 8.20 -11.22
CA ALA A 67 16.02 8.28 -10.43
C ALA A 67 16.07 7.28 -9.25
N PHE A 68 14.95 6.67 -8.86
CA PHE A 68 14.89 5.69 -7.78
C PHE A 68 15.01 4.26 -8.31
N ASP A 69 15.83 3.43 -7.66
CA ASP A 69 16.00 2.01 -7.98
C ASP A 69 14.88 1.13 -7.40
N VAL A 70 13.64 1.61 -7.47
CA VAL A 70 12.44 0.89 -7.01
C VAL A 70 11.50 0.72 -8.18
N ASP A 71 11.43 -0.48 -8.73
CA ASP A 71 10.65 -0.77 -9.94
C ASP A 71 9.14 -0.86 -9.68
N ASP A 72 8.72 -1.47 -8.57
CA ASP A 72 7.31 -1.69 -8.26
C ASP A 72 6.99 -1.50 -6.77
N LEU A 73 5.84 -0.88 -6.51
CA LEU A 73 5.24 -0.73 -5.20
C LEU A 73 3.90 -1.47 -5.14
N ARG A 74 3.78 -2.47 -4.28
CA ARG A 74 2.54 -3.21 -4.04
C ARG A 74 1.80 -2.60 -2.85
N VAL A 75 0.63 -2.03 -3.11
CA VAL A 75 -0.27 -1.49 -2.07
C VAL A 75 -1.47 -2.41 -1.92
N ARG A 76 -1.69 -2.91 -0.71
CA ARG A 76 -2.80 -3.79 -0.37
C ARG A 76 -3.70 -3.13 0.66
N LEU A 77 -4.94 -2.92 0.25
CA LEU A 77 -6.03 -2.37 1.04
C LEU A 77 -6.87 -3.52 1.60
N LEU A 78 -6.86 -3.71 2.92
CA LEU A 78 -7.59 -4.75 3.63
C LEU A 78 -8.81 -4.14 4.31
N ILE A 79 -9.95 -4.80 4.14
CA ILE A 79 -11.21 -4.44 4.81
C ILE A 79 -11.54 -5.59 5.77
N ASP A 80 -11.34 -5.33 7.06
CA ASP A 80 -11.44 -6.28 8.17
C ASP A 80 -12.86 -6.33 8.77
N GLY A 81 -13.70 -5.32 8.47
CA GLY A 81 -15.03 -5.19 9.07
C GLY A 81 -16.15 -4.90 8.06
N PRO A 82 -17.42 -4.95 8.51
CA PRO A 82 -18.58 -4.72 7.66
C PRO A 82 -18.91 -3.23 7.45
N SER A 83 -18.14 -2.33 8.05
CA SER A 83 -18.35 -0.88 8.01
C SER A 83 -17.24 -0.19 7.21
N ALA A 84 -17.58 0.90 6.53
CA ALA A 84 -16.64 1.80 5.89
C ALA A 84 -16.09 2.81 6.91
N SER A 85 -15.41 2.32 7.94
CA SER A 85 -14.78 3.13 8.99
C SER A 85 -13.28 2.85 9.09
N ALA A 86 -12.53 3.83 9.60
CA ALA A 86 -11.08 3.72 9.79
C ALA A 86 -10.68 2.49 10.63
N GLU A 87 -11.49 2.10 11.60
CA GLU A 87 -11.26 0.93 12.47
C GLU A 87 -11.42 -0.42 11.75
N CYS A 88 -12.11 -0.42 10.61
CA CYS A 88 -12.41 -1.62 9.83
C CYS A 88 -11.49 -1.80 8.61
N VAL A 89 -10.45 -0.96 8.48
CA VAL A 89 -9.54 -1.00 7.34
C VAL A 89 -8.07 -1.06 7.78
N ARG A 90 -7.26 -1.70 6.96
CA ARG A 90 -5.81 -1.83 7.16
C ARG A 90 -5.10 -1.69 5.82
N VAL A 91 -3.89 -1.16 5.84
CA VAL A 91 -3.05 -1.04 4.65
C VAL A 91 -1.76 -1.79 4.87
N GLU A 92 -1.33 -2.52 3.84
CA GLU A 92 -0.01 -3.11 3.73
C GLU A 92 0.66 -2.55 2.48
N VAL A 93 1.94 -2.19 2.59
CA VAL A 93 2.76 -1.74 1.46
C VAL A 93 3.98 -2.65 1.40
N SER A 94 4.31 -3.15 0.22
CA SER A 94 5.49 -3.98 0.00
C SER A 94 6.15 -3.66 -1.33
N GLY A 95 7.44 -3.89 -1.44
CA GLY A 95 8.22 -3.76 -2.67
C GLY A 95 9.54 -4.47 -2.50
N ASP A 96 10.11 -5.02 -3.58
CA ASP A 96 11.26 -5.91 -3.47
C ASP A 96 12.52 -5.18 -2.97
N ALA A 97 12.62 -3.86 -3.19
CA ALA A 97 13.71 -3.01 -2.72
C ALA A 97 13.32 -2.09 -1.54
N LEU A 98 12.14 -2.28 -0.92
CA LEU A 98 11.68 -1.39 0.15
C LEU A 98 12.11 -1.91 1.54
N PRO A 99 12.83 -1.11 2.35
CA PRO A 99 13.12 -1.45 3.75
C PRO A 99 11.85 -1.59 4.59
N ALA A 100 11.87 -2.46 5.61
CA ALA A 100 10.70 -2.74 6.44
C ALA A 100 10.18 -1.49 7.16
N GLN A 101 11.07 -0.58 7.60
CA GLN A 101 10.68 0.67 8.24
C GLN A 101 9.91 1.57 7.27
N LEU A 102 10.37 1.66 6.01
CA LEU A 102 9.71 2.44 4.97
C LEU A 102 8.37 1.82 4.55
N GLN A 103 8.30 0.49 4.46
CA GLN A 103 7.03 -0.22 4.23
C GLN A 103 5.99 0.13 5.32
N ALA A 104 6.40 0.09 6.59
CA ALA A 104 5.53 0.43 7.71
C ALA A 104 5.12 1.91 7.70
N ALA A 105 6.07 2.82 7.43
CA ALA A 105 5.80 4.26 7.34
C ALA A 105 4.84 4.59 6.17
N ALA A 106 5.07 4.00 5.00
CA ALA A 106 4.20 4.14 3.84
C ALA A 106 2.80 3.57 4.11
N ALA A 107 2.71 2.39 4.70
CA ALA A 107 1.44 1.79 5.08
C ALA A 107 0.67 2.65 6.09
N ALA A 108 1.34 3.18 7.12
CA ALA A 108 0.76 4.08 8.09
C ALA A 108 0.23 5.37 7.43
N ARG A 109 1.01 5.96 6.52
CA ARG A 109 0.62 7.18 5.80
C ARG A 109 -0.59 6.97 4.90
N VAL A 110 -0.64 5.86 4.17
CA VAL A 110 -1.79 5.50 3.33
C VAL A 110 -3.01 5.18 4.21
N ALA A 111 -2.82 4.50 5.35
CA ALA A 111 -3.89 4.20 6.29
C ALA A 111 -4.48 5.48 6.93
N GLU A 112 -3.64 6.45 7.30
CA GLU A 112 -4.07 7.76 7.81
C GLU A 112 -4.93 8.50 6.77
N LEU A 113 -4.46 8.57 5.52
CA LEU A 113 -5.21 9.18 4.43
C LEU A 113 -6.55 8.46 4.21
N TRP A 114 -6.52 7.13 4.14
CA TRP A 114 -7.72 6.34 3.91
C TRP A 114 -8.73 6.52 5.05
N GLY A 115 -8.27 6.45 6.31
CA GLY A 115 -9.10 6.69 7.49
C GLY A 115 -9.71 8.09 7.52
N GLY A 116 -8.95 9.13 7.12
CA GLY A 116 -9.45 10.49 6.99
C GLY A 116 -10.52 10.63 5.89
N ILE A 117 -10.34 9.95 4.76
CA ILE A 117 -11.33 9.87 3.69
C ILE A 117 -12.62 9.20 4.18
N LEU A 118 -12.49 8.05 4.86
CA LEU A 118 -13.63 7.30 5.42
C LEU A 118 -14.38 8.13 6.46
N THR A 119 -13.66 8.83 7.35
CA THR A 119 -14.26 9.69 8.38
C THR A 119 -15.02 10.86 7.75
N LYS A 120 -14.47 11.47 6.70
CA LYS A 120 -15.14 12.55 5.98
C LYS A 120 -16.41 12.07 5.27
N TYR A 121 -16.37 10.87 4.69
CA TYR A 121 -17.52 10.26 4.00
C TYR A 121 -18.50 9.51 4.91
N SER A 122 -18.14 9.24 6.16
CA SER A 122 -19.12 8.79 7.17
C SER A 122 -19.94 9.98 7.71
N LEU A 123 -19.37 11.18 7.68
CA LEU A 123 -20.00 12.43 8.14
C LEU A 123 -20.77 13.17 7.03
N ALA A 124 -20.40 12.99 5.76
CA ALA A 124 -21.07 13.56 4.59
C ALA A 124 -21.64 12.44 3.71
N ALA A 125 -22.69 12.70 2.91
CA ALA A 125 -23.21 11.71 1.97
C ALA A 125 -22.10 11.12 1.08
N PRO A 126 -22.14 9.82 0.71
CA PRO A 126 -21.07 9.18 -0.04
C PRO A 126 -20.84 9.92 -1.37
N ALA A 127 -19.64 10.47 -1.56
CA ALA A 127 -19.29 11.14 -2.81
C ALA A 127 -19.04 10.11 -3.93
N ALA A 128 -18.92 10.62 -5.17
CA ALA A 128 -18.54 9.83 -6.33
C ALA A 128 -17.27 9.00 -6.02
N GLY A 129 -17.38 7.67 -6.12
CA GLY A 129 -16.29 6.73 -5.79
C GLY A 129 -16.64 5.65 -4.75
N GLY A 130 -17.83 5.72 -4.13
CA GLY A 130 -18.31 4.70 -3.20
C GLY A 130 -17.82 4.89 -1.76
N PRO A 131 -18.40 4.15 -0.79
CA PRO A 131 -18.14 4.33 0.64
C PRO A 131 -16.69 4.00 1.05
N PHE A 132 -15.98 3.13 0.33
CA PHE A 132 -14.59 2.78 0.65
C PHE A 132 -13.56 3.61 -0.11
N ALA A 133 -13.97 4.30 -1.17
CA ALA A 133 -13.12 5.17 -1.99
C ALA A 133 -11.83 4.50 -2.49
N ILE A 134 -11.88 3.19 -2.82
CA ILE A 134 -10.70 2.36 -3.15
C ILE A 134 -9.90 2.97 -4.31
N GLU A 135 -10.58 3.35 -5.39
CA GLU A 135 -9.96 3.93 -6.57
C GLU A 135 -9.19 5.22 -6.22
N ARG A 136 -9.78 6.05 -5.37
CA ARG A 136 -9.19 7.32 -4.95
C ARG A 136 -7.90 7.12 -4.16
N VAL A 137 -7.89 6.16 -3.23
CA VAL A 137 -6.71 5.84 -2.41
C VAL A 137 -5.58 5.28 -3.29
N LEU A 138 -5.90 4.35 -4.19
CA LEU A 138 -4.91 3.77 -5.10
C LEU A 138 -4.34 4.81 -6.08
N ALA A 139 -5.19 5.66 -6.68
CA ALA A 139 -4.74 6.75 -7.56
C ALA A 139 -3.90 7.80 -6.82
N TRP A 140 -4.18 8.02 -5.53
CA TRP A 140 -3.35 8.88 -4.69
C TRP A 140 -1.96 8.28 -4.48
N CYS A 141 -1.86 6.96 -4.24
CA CYS A 141 -0.58 6.27 -4.11
C CYS A 141 0.27 6.39 -5.39
N GLU A 142 -0.36 6.34 -6.57
CA GLU A 142 0.33 6.55 -7.86
C GLU A 142 0.89 7.97 -7.96
N THR A 143 0.07 8.98 -7.64
CA THR A 143 0.50 10.40 -7.66
C THR A 143 1.60 10.68 -6.64
N LYS A 144 1.57 10.00 -5.49
CA LYS A 144 2.47 10.22 -4.36
C LYS A 144 3.60 9.21 -4.26
N TYR A 145 3.87 8.45 -5.33
CA TYR A 145 4.89 7.42 -5.34
C TYR A 145 6.25 7.91 -4.82
N THR A 146 6.79 9.00 -5.39
CA THR A 146 8.07 9.58 -4.95
C THR A 146 8.02 10.10 -3.52
N GLU A 147 6.90 10.65 -3.07
CA GLU A 147 6.72 11.11 -1.69
C GLU A 147 6.74 9.93 -0.71
N LEU A 148 6.10 8.82 -1.07
CA LEU A 148 6.12 7.59 -0.27
C LEU A 148 7.53 7.01 -0.14
N LEU A 149 8.35 7.08 -1.20
CA LEU A 149 9.74 6.63 -1.14
C LEU A 149 10.64 7.54 -0.29
N ASN A 150 10.28 8.82 -0.15
CA ASN A 150 11.05 9.81 0.63
C ASN A 150 10.47 10.08 2.02
N LEU A 151 9.56 9.23 2.53
CA LEU A 151 8.99 9.40 3.87
C LEU A 151 10.06 9.34 4.96
N LEU A 152 11.07 8.48 4.77
CA LEU A 152 12.22 8.31 5.64
C LEU A 152 13.48 8.64 4.84
N PRO A 153 13.84 9.93 4.68
CA PRO A 153 14.97 10.35 3.87
C PRO A 153 16.31 9.76 4.34
N GLU A 154 16.40 9.37 5.61
CA GLU A 154 17.56 8.69 6.20
C GLU A 154 17.83 7.29 5.62
N LEU A 155 16.84 6.69 4.93
CA LEU A 155 16.97 5.41 4.24
C LEU A 155 17.24 5.58 2.73
N VAL A 156 17.33 6.82 2.25
CA VAL A 156 17.56 7.13 0.83
C VAL A 156 19.02 7.50 0.64
N GLU A 157 19.76 6.68 -0.08
CA GLU A 157 21.17 6.95 -0.41
C GLU A 157 21.31 7.36 -1.87
N GLY A 158 21.95 8.50 -2.10
CA GLY A 158 22.22 9.01 -3.43
C GLY A 158 23.59 8.56 -3.92
N TYR A 159 23.65 8.04 -5.15
CA TYR A 159 24.90 7.67 -5.83
C TYR A 159 24.91 8.20 -7.26
N ASP A 160 26.09 8.23 -7.86
CA ASP A 160 26.23 8.63 -9.26
C ASP A 160 26.11 7.38 -10.13
N GLY A 161 25.07 7.33 -10.94
CA GLY A 161 24.83 6.26 -11.91
C GLY A 161 24.94 6.79 -13.33
N VAL A 162 24.79 5.90 -14.30
CA VAL A 162 24.82 6.25 -15.72
C VAL A 162 23.44 5.99 -16.32
N ASN A 163 22.90 6.96 -17.06
CA ASN A 163 21.64 6.78 -17.78
C ASN A 163 21.84 5.99 -19.09
N GLU A 164 20.75 5.70 -19.81
CA GLU A 164 20.81 4.94 -21.06
C GLU A 164 21.67 5.58 -22.18
N VAL A 165 21.99 6.88 -22.05
CA VAL A 165 22.77 7.66 -23.02
C VAL A 165 24.25 7.78 -22.62
N GLY A 166 24.67 7.15 -21.51
CA GLY A 166 26.05 7.20 -21.04
C GLY A 166 26.39 8.44 -20.20
N VAL A 167 25.39 9.23 -19.79
CA VAL A 167 25.59 10.44 -18.98
C VAL A 167 25.45 10.11 -17.50
N THR A 168 26.40 10.61 -16.70
CA THR A 168 26.34 10.51 -15.23
C THR A 168 25.14 11.29 -14.70
N ILE A 169 24.27 10.61 -13.96
CA ILE A 169 23.08 11.17 -13.31
C ILE A 169 23.06 10.79 -11.84
N ARG A 170 22.43 11.63 -11.02
CA ARG A 170 22.16 11.29 -9.62
C ARG A 170 21.03 10.26 -9.55
N ARG A 171 21.30 9.12 -8.93
CA ARG A 171 20.34 8.04 -8.66
C ARG A 171 20.20 7.84 -7.16
N TYR A 172 19.12 7.21 -6.75
CA TYR A 172 18.76 6.96 -5.36
C TYR A 172 18.42 5.49 -5.17
N CYS A 173 19.06 4.86 -4.19
CA CYS A 173 18.69 3.53 -3.71
C CYS A 173 18.13 3.62 -2.29
N LEU A 174 17.40 2.58 -1.89
CA LEU A 174 16.88 2.45 -0.54
C LEU A 174 17.76 1.48 0.24
N VAL A 175 18.22 1.90 1.42
CA VAL A 175 19.06 1.08 2.30
C VAL A 175 18.30 0.64 3.53
N ASP A 176 18.52 -0.61 3.95
CA ASP A 176 18.00 -1.10 5.22
C ASP A 176 19.00 -0.77 6.33
N ARG A 177 18.63 0.18 7.19
CA ARG A 177 19.35 0.39 8.45
C ARG A 177 18.68 -0.46 9.52
N ALA A 178 19.18 -1.68 9.70
CA ALA A 178 18.88 -2.43 10.91
C ALA A 178 19.22 -1.56 12.14
N GLU A 179 18.28 -1.42 13.08
CA GLU A 179 18.52 -0.71 14.33
C GLU A 179 19.72 -1.38 15.05
N GLY A 180 20.89 -0.74 15.01
CA GLY A 180 22.05 -1.13 15.84
C GLY A 180 23.32 -1.63 15.13
N GLY A 181 23.67 -1.13 13.95
CA GLY A 181 24.98 -1.38 13.33
C GLY A 181 25.83 -0.12 13.16
N GLU A 182 26.83 0.08 14.04
CA GLU A 182 27.98 0.94 13.75
C GLU A 182 28.85 0.30 12.64
N GLY A 183 29.36 1.14 11.72
CA GLY A 183 30.47 0.85 10.80
C GLY A 183 30.04 0.33 9.43
N GLY A 184 30.61 0.75 8.30
CA GLY A 184 31.73 1.64 7.98
C GLY A 184 31.71 1.80 6.45
N GLY A 185 32.06 2.96 5.90
CA GLY A 185 33.42 3.14 5.39
C GLY A 185 33.57 2.58 3.97
N GLY A 186 33.37 3.44 2.98
CA GLY A 186 33.60 3.14 1.56
C GLY A 186 33.80 4.40 0.73
N SER A 187 34.46 5.42 1.29
CA SER A 187 35.06 6.50 0.51
C SER A 187 36.36 5.96 -0.10
N SER A 188 36.32 5.45 -1.33
CA SER A 188 37.51 5.34 -2.15
C SER A 188 37.60 6.60 -3.00
N SER A 189 38.27 7.61 -2.44
CA SER A 189 38.90 8.69 -3.18
C SER A 189 40.41 8.44 -3.18
N GLU A 190 41.04 8.88 -4.27
CA GLU A 190 42.49 9.10 -4.46
C GLU A 190 43.33 7.82 -4.74
N GLU A 191 44.26 7.78 -5.70
CA GLU A 191 44.97 8.83 -6.43
C GLU A 191 45.72 8.26 -7.66
N GLU A 192 46.15 9.17 -8.52
CA GLU A 192 46.96 9.02 -9.73
C GLU A 192 48.37 8.48 -9.47
N GLU A 193 48.98 7.79 -10.43
CA GLU A 193 50.44 7.81 -10.63
C GLU A 193 50.75 7.85 -12.14
N GLU A 194 51.20 9.01 -12.61
CA GLU A 194 52.00 9.19 -13.81
C GLU A 194 53.45 8.77 -13.51
N GLU A 195 54.04 7.94 -14.38
CA GLU A 195 55.44 8.05 -14.85
C GLU A 195 55.54 7.53 -16.30
#